data_AF-A0A379SG48-F1
#
_entry.id   AF-A0A379SG48-F1
#
_cell.length_a   1.000
_cell.length_b   1.000
_cell.length_c   1.000
_cell.angle_alpha   90.00
_cell.angle_beta   90.00
_cell.angle_gamma   90.00
#
_symmetry.space_group_name_H-M   'P 1'
#
loop_
_entity.id
_entity.type
_entity.pdbx_description
1 polymer ?
#
loop_
_entity_poly.entity_id
_entity_poly.type
_entity_poly.pdbx_seq_one_letter_code
_entity_poly.pdbx_strand_id
1 'polypeptide(L)'
;MITFELIRLLKDEKMEDEQYWALMEPDGEIQALMPAWMQKAKEKGVFNSVQTVEETDEWKVSAGTPVGFMGCEEYPGGESGQIQREWFVHLEVLSADPKMPAFLSNPEGVKGEKRTVLAPKGRLLYTRQTTAGQETFTATSATLGAQCALPREATTPVTDESKQWWFNITGSGWLPEKDVTEAGQYDLLKQGFQPLEENSGGDMVRSPYESWVPEAFDSVSRAAEQGDEWYEQVPPFYRELMVRMDGDRDGKVTEEEIRQALVVRDPLVRNVVNRLVVKHHSEWCRGRSTGRWEGFYKDLDTDEVGYCEKWQTDQEWMSEASPFNNDEPVWHFHPVVFLDVIADKSTDVIEFETTLGIYRISRKSANFILQEEGYKEYPYVPENSSASGVTLGYGYDLGQQTVGSMRATISDFYTEQQLSRLESVVGLSGQAARNSLSGIIDITINKDDATILAMKMKSTYVQTVVNTYPEVLNTHPHCQGALLSLVINRGTSFTIPSPEARIEMKNIQIDFSQGELNDIPTQIRAMKRLWEGRGLNGLIKRREGEAKLFEEGLAQ
;
A
#
# COMPACT_ATOMS: atom_id res chain seq x y z
N MET A 1 0.97 -23.82 19.71
CA MET A 1 0.69 -22.47 19.18
C MET A 1 1.74 -22.19 18.14
N ILE A 2 1.28 -21.91 16.92
CA ILE A 2 2.14 -21.82 15.74
C ILE A 2 2.28 -20.33 15.37
N THR A 3 3.50 -19.87 15.11
CA THR A 3 3.71 -18.50 14.62
C THR A 3 3.52 -18.45 13.11
N PHE A 4 2.90 -17.37 12.64
CA PHE A 4 2.72 -17.08 11.22
C PHE A 4 3.71 -15.99 10.82
N GLU A 5 4.75 -16.37 10.10
CA GLU A 5 5.86 -15.48 9.77
C GLU A 5 6.20 -15.54 8.28
N LEU A 6 6.64 -14.40 7.77
CA LEU A 6 7.20 -14.28 6.43
C LEU A 6 8.69 -14.59 6.52
N ILE A 7 9.09 -15.75 6.01
CA ILE A 7 10.48 -16.22 6.03
C ILE A 7 11.09 -16.18 4.63
N ARG A 8 12.43 -16.12 4.57
CA ARG A 8 13.19 -16.35 3.34
C ARG A 8 14.00 -17.62 3.49
N LEU A 9 14.10 -18.39 2.41
CA LEU A 9 14.93 -19.59 2.43
C LEU A 9 16.41 -19.18 2.49
N LEU A 10 17.17 -19.85 3.35
CA LEU A 10 18.62 -19.70 3.40
C LEU A 10 19.25 -20.83 2.59
N LYS A 11 20.00 -20.47 1.55
CA LYS A 11 20.81 -21.42 0.78
C LYS A 11 22.27 -20.97 0.86
N ASP A 12 23.15 -21.85 1.32
CA ASP A 12 24.57 -21.55 1.55
C ASP A 12 24.79 -20.25 2.38
N GLU A 13 23.98 -20.07 3.44
CA GLU A 13 24.00 -18.90 4.34
C GLU A 13 23.65 -17.55 3.66
N LYS A 14 23.12 -17.57 2.45
CA LYS A 14 22.57 -16.39 1.76
C LYS A 14 21.06 -16.45 1.72
N MET A 15 20.41 -15.32 2.02
CA MET A 15 18.96 -15.19 1.90
C MET A 15 18.58 -15.16 0.42
N GLU A 16 17.69 -16.06 0.02
CA GLU A 16 17.07 -16.07 -1.31
C GLU A 16 16.03 -14.94 -1.41
N ASP A 17 15.76 -14.48 -2.63
CA ASP A 17 14.79 -13.38 -2.87
C ASP A 17 13.33 -13.82 -2.67
N GLU A 18 13.05 -15.11 -2.80
CA GLU A 18 11.71 -15.66 -2.62
C GLU A 18 11.30 -15.71 -1.15
N GLN A 19 10.15 -15.11 -0.87
CA GLN A 19 9.54 -15.07 0.45
C GLN A 19 8.45 -16.13 0.55
N TYR A 20 8.42 -16.82 1.68
CA TYR A 20 7.48 -17.88 1.97
C TYR A 20 6.75 -17.56 3.27
N TRP A 21 5.44 -17.81 3.28
CA TRP A 21 4.70 -17.87 4.53
C TRP A 21 4.95 -19.24 5.17
N ALA A 22 5.50 -19.24 6.38
CA ALA A 22 5.77 -20.47 7.11
C ALA A 22 5.02 -20.51 8.44
N LEU A 23 4.57 -21.72 8.77
CA LEU A 23 4.16 -22.11 10.11
C LEU A 23 5.40 -22.64 10.84
N MET A 24 5.77 -22.03 11.96
CA MET A 24 6.82 -22.57 12.84
C MET A 24 6.25 -22.87 14.23
N GLU A 25 6.55 -24.05 14.76
CA GLU A 25 6.42 -24.35 16.19
C GLU A 25 7.79 -24.13 16.83
N PRO A 26 8.00 -23.05 17.60
CA PRO A 26 9.27 -22.82 18.26
C PRO A 26 9.40 -23.73 19.49
N ASP A 27 10.53 -24.44 19.60
CA ASP A 27 10.96 -25.07 20.85
C ASP A 27 11.55 -23.97 21.77
N GLY A 28 10.78 -23.52 22.80
CA GLY A 28 11.25 -22.49 23.77
C GLY A 28 10.13 -21.71 24.48
N GLU A 29 10.51 -20.74 25.35
CA GLU A 29 9.54 -19.85 26.03
C GLU A 29 8.94 -18.83 25.05
N ILE A 30 7.67 -19.06 24.71
CA ILE A 30 6.79 -18.30 23.78
C ILE A 30 6.78 -16.78 24.04
N GLN A 31 7.14 -16.36 25.26
CA GLN A 31 7.16 -14.96 25.66
C GLN A 31 8.12 -14.08 24.83
N ALA A 32 9.22 -14.66 24.32
CA ALA A 32 10.16 -13.94 23.46
C ALA A 32 9.59 -13.56 22.08
N LEU A 33 8.52 -14.24 21.64
CA LEU A 33 7.87 -14.04 20.34
C LEU A 33 6.59 -13.22 20.44
N MET A 34 6.17 -12.85 21.66
CA MET A 34 4.99 -11.99 21.83
C MET A 34 5.27 -10.61 21.24
N PRO A 35 4.43 -10.10 20.32
CA PRO A 35 4.57 -8.73 19.86
C PRO A 35 4.38 -7.74 21.00
N ALA A 36 4.93 -6.54 20.83
CA ALA A 36 4.96 -5.50 21.86
C ALA A 36 3.59 -5.24 22.49
N TRP A 37 2.54 -5.30 21.68
CA TRP A 37 1.17 -5.10 22.11
C TRP A 37 0.67 -6.24 23.02
N MET A 38 0.96 -7.51 22.71
CA MET A 38 0.63 -8.65 23.57
C MET A 38 1.41 -8.62 24.89
N GLN A 39 2.66 -8.15 24.87
CA GLN A 39 3.46 -7.98 26.09
C GLN A 39 2.81 -6.98 27.05
N LYS A 40 2.33 -5.83 26.54
CA LYS A 40 1.58 -4.85 27.33
C LYS A 40 0.29 -5.44 27.91
N ALA A 41 -0.47 -6.19 27.12
CA ALA A 41 -1.66 -6.88 27.61
C ALA A 41 -1.32 -7.86 28.75
N LYS A 42 -0.23 -8.63 28.59
CA LYS A 42 0.27 -9.54 29.62
C LYS A 42 0.69 -8.81 30.89
N GLU A 43 1.35 -7.66 30.79
CA GLU A 43 1.75 -6.83 31.93
C GLU A 43 0.54 -6.29 32.71
N LYS A 44 -0.56 -5.96 32.04
CA LYS A 44 -1.83 -5.60 32.70
C LYS A 44 -2.39 -6.76 33.55
N GLY A 45 -2.03 -8.00 33.24
CA GLY A 45 -2.35 -9.18 34.06
C GLY A 45 -3.83 -9.58 34.04
N VAL A 46 -4.61 -9.08 33.09
CA VAL A 46 -6.02 -9.41 32.91
C VAL A 46 -6.15 -10.35 31.71
N PHE A 47 -6.78 -11.50 31.93
CA PHE A 47 -6.97 -12.54 30.92
C PHE A 47 -8.46 -12.93 30.86
N ASN A 48 -8.90 -13.45 29.71
CA ASN A 48 -10.28 -13.90 29.48
C ASN A 48 -11.34 -12.82 29.75
N SER A 49 -11.06 -11.58 29.35
CA SER A 49 -12.01 -10.47 29.43
C SER A 49 -11.73 -9.50 28.29
N VAL A 50 -12.77 -8.79 27.83
CA VAL A 50 -12.60 -7.72 26.86
C VAL A 50 -11.95 -6.51 27.54
N GLN A 51 -10.95 -5.94 26.89
CA GLN A 51 -10.25 -4.75 27.37
C GLN A 51 -10.29 -3.68 26.29
N THR A 52 -10.99 -2.59 26.56
CA THR A 52 -10.90 -1.38 25.74
C THR A 52 -9.63 -0.63 26.11
N VAL A 53 -8.88 -0.21 25.12
CA VAL A 53 -7.64 0.57 25.30
C VAL A 53 -7.97 2.05 25.18
N GLU A 54 -7.37 2.90 26.01
CA GLU A 54 -7.55 4.35 25.89
C GLU A 54 -6.79 4.85 24.64
N GLU A 55 -7.25 5.95 24.02
CA GLU A 55 -6.63 6.53 22.80
C GLU A 55 -5.14 6.85 22.96
N THR A 56 -4.65 7.00 24.19
CA THR A 56 -3.24 7.26 24.51
C THR A 56 -2.37 6.01 24.66
N ASP A 57 -2.97 4.81 24.71
CA ASP A 57 -2.21 3.57 24.72
C ASP A 57 -1.66 3.29 23.32
N GLU A 58 -0.38 3.55 23.05
CA GLU A 58 0.23 3.19 21.75
C GLU A 58 0.48 1.67 21.66
N TRP A 59 -0.31 0.95 20.86
CA TRP A 59 -0.10 -0.47 20.53
C TRP A 59 0.76 -0.56 19.28
N LYS A 60 2.08 -0.46 19.45
CA LYS A 60 3.04 -0.48 18.33
C LYS A 60 3.01 -1.82 17.61
N VAL A 61 2.72 -1.78 16.32
CA VAL A 61 2.89 -2.89 15.38
C VAL A 61 3.93 -2.46 14.35
N SER A 62 5.00 -3.23 14.22
CA SER A 62 6.10 -2.91 13.30
C SER A 62 6.05 -3.83 12.08
N ALA A 63 6.31 -3.27 10.89
CA ALA A 63 6.41 -4.06 9.68
C ALA A 63 7.51 -5.14 9.82
N GLY A 64 7.18 -6.38 9.46
CA GLY A 64 8.07 -7.54 9.62
C GLY A 64 8.08 -8.17 11.02
N THR A 65 7.38 -7.60 12.00
CA THR A 65 7.15 -8.26 13.30
C THR A 65 5.84 -9.05 13.29
N PRO A 66 5.74 -10.17 14.04
CA PRO A 66 4.46 -10.87 14.21
C PRO A 66 3.39 -9.92 14.73
N VAL A 67 2.17 -9.98 14.19
CA VAL A 67 1.02 -9.20 14.71
C VAL A 67 0.30 -10.00 15.80
N GLY A 68 0.58 -11.29 15.95
CA GLY A 68 0.01 -12.14 16.98
C GLY A 68 0.29 -13.61 16.70
N PHE A 69 -0.43 -14.49 17.40
CA PHE A 69 -0.40 -15.93 17.17
C PHE A 69 -1.69 -16.37 16.50
N MET A 70 -1.63 -17.47 15.73
CA MET A 70 -2.83 -18.13 15.25
C MET A 70 -3.66 -18.63 16.44
N GLY A 71 -4.97 -18.43 16.39
CA GLY A 71 -5.90 -19.10 17.29
C GLY A 71 -5.89 -20.61 17.01
N CYS A 72 -6.14 -21.41 18.05
CA CYS A 72 -6.42 -22.84 17.89
C CYS A 72 -7.89 -23.06 18.22
N GLU A 73 -8.64 -23.54 17.26
CA GLU A 73 -9.99 -24.01 17.50
C GLU A 73 -10.00 -25.52 17.55
N GLU A 74 -10.63 -26.07 18.59
CA GLU A 74 -10.81 -27.51 18.77
C GLU A 74 -12.30 -27.81 18.62
N TYR A 75 -12.64 -28.74 17.73
CA TYR A 75 -14.00 -29.20 17.53
C TYR A 75 -14.09 -30.74 17.55
N PRO A 76 -15.28 -31.29 17.88
CA PRO A 76 -15.48 -32.74 17.87
C PRO A 76 -15.16 -33.34 16.49
N GLY A 77 -14.38 -34.43 16.46
CA GLY A 77 -14.12 -35.18 15.25
C GLY A 77 -15.26 -36.14 14.88
N GLY A 78 -15.23 -36.68 13.66
CA GLY A 78 -16.26 -37.59 13.15
C GLY A 78 -16.39 -38.94 13.89
N GLU A 79 -15.45 -39.27 14.77
CA GLU A 79 -15.50 -40.44 15.65
C GLU A 79 -15.50 -40.03 17.13
N SER A 80 -16.22 -40.80 17.96
CA SER A 80 -16.32 -40.55 19.41
C SER A 80 -14.94 -40.43 20.07
N GLY A 81 -14.69 -39.29 20.72
CA GLY A 81 -13.44 -39.01 21.44
C GLY A 81 -12.31 -38.47 20.55
N GLN A 82 -12.55 -38.30 19.25
CA GLN A 82 -11.63 -37.59 18.37
C GLN A 82 -11.82 -36.07 18.53
N ILE A 83 -10.70 -35.35 18.52
CA ILE A 83 -10.67 -33.88 18.47
C ILE A 83 -9.99 -33.49 17.16
N GLN A 84 -10.61 -32.61 16.41
CA GLN A 84 -10.00 -31.94 15.28
C GLN A 84 -9.54 -30.55 15.70
N ARG A 85 -8.45 -30.08 15.10
CA ARG A 85 -7.81 -28.80 15.42
C ARG A 85 -7.60 -28.00 14.16
N GLU A 86 -7.97 -26.74 14.22
CA GLU A 86 -7.71 -25.78 13.15
C GLU A 86 -6.96 -24.57 13.70
N TRP A 87 -5.98 -24.11 12.94
CA TRP A 87 -5.18 -22.93 13.27
C TRP A 87 -5.46 -21.84 12.26
N PHE A 88 -6.01 -20.72 12.71
CA PHE A 88 -6.38 -19.62 11.82
C PHE A 88 -6.23 -18.26 12.49
N VAL A 89 -6.36 -17.21 11.67
CA VAL A 89 -6.47 -15.82 12.11
C VAL A 89 -7.76 -15.27 11.51
N HIS A 90 -8.60 -14.71 12.38
CA HIS A 90 -9.79 -13.97 11.97
C HIS A 90 -9.50 -12.48 12.01
N LEU A 91 -9.80 -11.76 10.93
CA LEU A 91 -9.60 -10.30 10.83
C LEU A 91 -10.91 -9.66 10.39
N GLU A 92 -11.38 -8.71 11.18
CA GLU A 92 -12.58 -7.94 10.87
C GLU A 92 -12.32 -6.45 11.01
N VAL A 93 -13.03 -5.68 10.19
CA VAL A 93 -13.15 -4.24 10.37
C VAL A 93 -14.64 -3.95 10.46
N LEU A 94 -15.03 -3.32 11.57
CA LEU A 94 -16.41 -3.12 11.97
C LEU A 94 -16.68 -1.66 12.29
N SER A 95 -17.92 -1.22 12.09
CA SER A 95 -18.36 0.09 12.55
C SER A 95 -19.81 0.07 13.01
N ALA A 96 -20.07 0.65 14.18
CA ALA A 96 -21.42 0.92 14.66
C ALA A 96 -21.96 2.30 14.22
N ASP A 97 -21.23 3.05 13.38
CA ASP A 97 -21.64 4.41 12.99
C ASP A 97 -22.89 4.35 12.07
N PRO A 98 -24.05 4.90 12.49
CA PRO A 98 -25.23 4.91 11.65
C PRO A 98 -25.08 5.81 10.41
N LYS A 99 -24.07 6.69 10.37
CA LYS A 99 -23.79 7.57 9.23
C LYS A 99 -22.85 6.95 8.20
N MET A 100 -22.52 5.66 8.32
CA MET A 100 -21.55 5.01 7.44
C MET A 100 -21.82 5.22 5.94
N PRO A 101 -23.06 5.09 5.42
CA PRO A 101 -23.31 5.34 3.99
C PRO A 101 -22.91 6.75 3.54
N ALA A 102 -23.13 7.75 4.41
CA ALA A 102 -22.70 9.12 4.17
C ALA A 102 -21.17 9.26 4.29
N PHE A 103 -20.54 8.63 5.28
CA PHE A 103 -19.08 8.64 5.47
C PHE A 103 -18.34 8.17 4.21
N LEU A 104 -18.83 7.13 3.53
CA LEU A 104 -18.21 6.60 2.30
C LEU A 104 -18.09 7.65 1.18
N SER A 105 -18.92 8.70 1.18
CA SER A 105 -18.88 9.78 0.19
C SER A 105 -17.86 10.89 0.51
N ASN A 106 -17.20 10.82 1.67
CA ASN A 106 -16.29 11.84 2.18
C ASN A 106 -16.92 13.26 2.18
N PRO A 107 -18.01 13.48 2.92
CA PRO A 107 -18.77 14.74 2.86
C PRO A 107 -17.96 15.95 3.32
N GLU A 108 -17.02 15.75 4.24
CA GLU A 108 -16.12 16.80 4.77
C GLU A 108 -14.95 17.11 3.83
N GLY A 109 -14.79 16.39 2.72
CA GLY A 109 -13.74 16.62 1.73
C GLY A 109 -12.34 16.41 2.29
N VAL A 110 -12.18 15.42 3.18
CA VAL A 110 -10.87 15.03 3.73
C VAL A 110 -9.91 14.75 2.57
N LYS A 111 -8.72 15.34 2.64
CA LYS A 111 -7.73 15.27 1.57
C LYS A 111 -6.71 14.18 1.89
N GLY A 112 -6.64 13.17 1.04
CA GLY A 112 -5.49 12.26 0.98
C GLY A 112 -4.54 12.62 -0.15
N GLU A 113 -3.33 12.07 -0.13
CA GLU A 113 -2.32 12.27 -1.19
C GLU A 113 -2.66 11.45 -2.45
N LYS A 114 -3.40 10.34 -2.31
CA LYS A 114 -3.75 9.48 -3.43
C LYS A 114 -4.96 10.00 -4.22
N ARG A 115 -4.94 9.77 -5.54
CA ARG A 115 -6.04 10.05 -6.46
C ARG A 115 -6.19 8.90 -7.44
N THR A 116 -7.44 8.59 -7.81
CA THR A 116 -7.77 7.57 -8.80
C THR A 116 -8.46 8.23 -9.98
N VAL A 117 -7.98 7.97 -11.19
CA VAL A 117 -8.62 8.39 -12.44
C VAL A 117 -9.62 7.32 -12.84
N LEU A 118 -10.89 7.70 -12.91
CA LEU A 118 -11.99 6.88 -13.37
C LEU A 118 -12.30 7.24 -14.82
N ALA A 119 -12.12 6.28 -15.72
CA ALA A 119 -12.43 6.43 -17.14
C ALA A 119 -13.65 5.57 -17.51
N PRO A 120 -14.77 6.16 -17.97
CA PRO A 120 -15.95 5.41 -18.37
C PRO A 120 -15.77 4.65 -19.70
N LYS A 121 -16.44 3.50 -19.83
CA LYS A 121 -16.59 2.78 -21.11
C LYS A 121 -17.17 3.68 -22.20
N GLY A 122 -16.76 3.48 -23.45
CA GLY A 122 -17.31 4.16 -24.63
C GLY A 122 -16.72 5.55 -24.92
N ARG A 123 -15.76 6.04 -24.12
CA ARG A 123 -15.10 7.32 -24.38
C ARG A 123 -14.16 7.25 -25.58
N LEU A 124 -14.19 8.27 -26.44
CA LEU A 124 -13.33 8.34 -27.63
C LEU A 124 -11.87 8.48 -27.21
N LEU A 125 -11.01 7.58 -27.68
CA LEU A 125 -9.58 7.60 -27.35
C LEU A 125 -8.82 8.52 -28.30
N TYR A 126 -7.77 9.13 -27.77
CA TYR A 126 -6.85 9.99 -28.52
C TYR A 126 -5.45 9.40 -28.55
N THR A 127 -4.70 9.65 -29.62
CA THR A 127 -3.26 9.35 -29.68
C THR A 127 -2.46 10.60 -29.39
N ARG A 128 -1.43 10.44 -28.56
CA ARG A 128 -0.47 11.51 -28.22
C ARG A 128 0.63 11.57 -29.28
N GLN A 129 0.95 12.78 -29.71
CA GLN A 129 2.11 13.10 -30.54
C GLN A 129 2.90 14.24 -29.92
N THR A 130 4.20 14.02 -29.75
CA THR A 130 5.11 15.01 -29.18
C THR A 130 6.04 15.54 -30.27
N THR A 131 5.87 16.80 -30.66
CA THR A 131 6.72 17.46 -31.68
C THR A 131 7.40 18.66 -31.04
N ALA A 132 8.75 18.67 -31.02
CA ALA A 132 9.53 19.77 -30.44
C ALA A 132 9.14 20.16 -28.99
N GLY A 133 8.67 19.19 -28.19
CA GLY A 133 8.21 19.42 -26.81
C GLY A 133 6.77 19.93 -26.68
N GLN A 134 6.03 20.04 -27.78
CA GLN A 134 4.60 20.34 -27.80
C GLN A 134 3.79 19.03 -27.84
N GLU A 135 2.82 18.93 -26.93
CA GLU A 135 1.91 17.79 -26.85
C GLU A 135 0.66 18.05 -27.68
N THR A 136 0.38 17.16 -28.63
CA THR A 136 -0.82 17.22 -29.48
C THR A 136 -1.57 15.89 -29.39
N PHE A 137 -2.90 15.98 -29.38
CA PHE A 137 -3.78 14.82 -29.22
C PHE A 137 -4.76 14.74 -30.38
N THR A 138 -4.73 13.63 -31.10
CA THR A 138 -5.61 13.42 -32.26
C THR A 138 -6.64 12.36 -31.93
N ALA A 139 -7.91 12.65 -32.18
CA ALA A 139 -9.00 11.70 -31.97
C ALA A 139 -8.79 10.47 -32.86
N THR A 140 -8.95 9.29 -32.28
CA THR A 140 -8.95 8.03 -33.02
C THR A 140 -10.37 7.63 -33.41
N SER A 141 -10.52 6.53 -34.15
CA SER A 141 -11.83 5.89 -34.34
C SER A 141 -12.17 4.90 -33.22
N ALA A 142 -11.28 4.69 -32.25
CA ALA A 142 -11.46 3.72 -31.18
C ALA A 142 -12.08 4.37 -29.95
N THR A 143 -12.93 3.62 -29.25
CA THR A 143 -13.48 3.98 -27.96
C THR A 143 -12.92 3.06 -26.87
N LEU A 144 -12.89 3.53 -25.64
CA LEU A 144 -12.49 2.73 -24.49
C LEU A 144 -13.46 1.54 -24.32
N GLY A 145 -12.93 0.31 -24.41
CA GLY A 145 -13.72 -0.93 -24.39
C GLY A 145 -14.34 -1.27 -23.04
N ALA A 146 -13.65 -0.93 -21.95
CA ALA A 146 -14.08 -1.14 -20.57
C ALA A 146 -13.87 0.11 -19.72
N GLN A 147 -14.70 0.30 -18.71
CA GLN A 147 -14.38 1.25 -17.66
C GLN A 147 -13.10 0.82 -16.93
N CYS A 148 -12.30 1.78 -16.49
CA CYS A 148 -11.13 1.50 -15.68
C CYS A 148 -10.95 2.53 -14.57
N ALA A 149 -10.33 2.07 -13.48
CA ALA A 149 -9.89 2.88 -12.37
C ALA A 149 -8.37 2.72 -12.25
N LEU A 150 -7.62 3.80 -12.44
CA LEU A 150 -6.16 3.78 -12.43
C LEU A 150 -5.64 4.78 -11.38
N PRO A 151 -4.58 4.45 -10.61
CA PRO A 151 -3.87 5.45 -9.83
C PRO A 151 -3.46 6.61 -10.74
N ARG A 152 -3.69 7.85 -10.27
CA ARG A 152 -3.45 9.04 -11.10
C ARG A 152 -2.02 9.11 -11.62
N GLU A 153 -1.04 8.73 -10.81
CA GLU A 153 0.37 8.65 -11.19
C GLU A 153 0.63 7.68 -12.34
N ALA A 154 -0.04 6.52 -12.37
CA ALA A 154 0.09 5.53 -13.43
C ALA A 154 -0.44 6.01 -14.79
N THR A 155 -1.31 7.03 -14.80
CA THR A 155 -1.84 7.62 -16.03
C THR A 155 -0.92 8.65 -16.67
N THR A 156 0.24 8.95 -16.06
CA THR A 156 1.23 9.94 -16.55
C THR A 156 0.60 11.25 -17.07
N PRO A 157 -0.14 12.01 -16.24
CA PRO A 157 -0.91 13.14 -16.72
C PRO A 157 -0.02 14.23 -17.33
N VAL A 158 -0.42 14.77 -18.48
CA VAL A 158 0.29 15.86 -19.17
C VAL A 158 -0.68 16.95 -19.60
N THR A 159 -0.17 18.16 -19.80
CA THR A 159 -0.93 19.30 -20.32
C THR A 159 -0.56 19.59 -21.76
N ASP A 160 -1.56 19.87 -22.60
CA ASP A 160 -1.33 20.43 -23.93
C ASP A 160 -1.09 21.96 -23.89
N GLU A 161 -0.92 22.59 -25.06
CA GLU A 161 -0.69 24.05 -25.17
C GLU A 161 -1.85 24.89 -24.63
N SER A 162 -3.07 24.33 -24.64
CA SER A 162 -4.26 24.97 -24.09
C SER A 162 -4.38 24.81 -22.57
N LYS A 163 -3.41 24.13 -21.94
CA LYS A 163 -3.38 23.75 -20.52
C LYS A 163 -4.48 22.75 -20.13
N GLN A 164 -5.04 22.01 -21.09
CA GLN A 164 -5.96 20.91 -20.78
C GLN A 164 -5.17 19.69 -20.33
N TRP A 165 -5.64 19.02 -19.28
CA TRP A 165 -5.04 17.77 -18.83
C TRP A 165 -5.47 16.58 -19.69
N TRP A 166 -4.52 15.68 -19.90
CA TRP A 166 -4.67 14.43 -20.63
C TRP A 166 -4.10 13.28 -19.80
N PHE A 167 -4.81 12.16 -19.81
CA PHE A 167 -4.51 10.98 -19.01
C PHE A 167 -4.31 9.77 -19.92
N ASN A 168 -3.22 9.03 -19.74
CA ASN A 168 -2.96 7.79 -20.45
C ASN A 168 -3.77 6.66 -19.80
N ILE A 169 -4.66 6.03 -20.58
CA ILE A 169 -5.60 5.04 -20.08
C ILE A 169 -5.24 3.62 -20.52
N THR A 170 -4.79 3.45 -21.76
CA THR A 170 -4.52 2.13 -22.35
C THR A 170 -3.08 1.95 -22.83
N GLY A 171 -2.18 2.85 -22.43
CA GLY A 171 -0.80 2.93 -22.92
C GLY A 171 -0.68 3.75 -24.20
N SER A 172 -1.54 3.46 -25.19
CA SER A 172 -1.60 4.18 -26.48
C SER A 172 -2.80 5.14 -26.59
N GLY A 173 -3.85 4.93 -25.81
CA GLY A 173 -5.08 5.72 -25.80
C GLY A 173 -5.14 6.69 -24.62
N TRP A 174 -5.43 7.95 -24.94
CA TRP A 174 -5.52 9.06 -24.01
C TRP A 174 -6.94 9.60 -23.91
N LEU A 175 -7.32 10.07 -22.74
CA LEU A 175 -8.57 10.79 -22.50
C LEU A 175 -8.29 12.20 -21.98
N PRO A 176 -9.06 13.21 -22.42
CA PRO A 176 -8.99 14.54 -21.84
C PRO A 176 -9.69 14.58 -20.48
N GLU A 177 -9.33 15.56 -19.65
CA GLU A 177 -9.88 15.79 -18.30
C GLU A 177 -11.40 15.74 -18.24
N LYS A 178 -12.08 16.31 -19.23
CA LYS A 178 -13.56 16.33 -19.31
C LYS A 178 -14.21 14.95 -19.46
N ASP A 179 -13.46 13.94 -19.88
CA ASP A 179 -13.95 12.59 -20.16
C ASP A 179 -13.55 11.58 -19.08
N VAL A 180 -12.85 12.04 -18.02
CA VAL A 180 -12.51 11.26 -16.83
C VAL A 180 -13.08 11.92 -15.58
N THR A 181 -13.08 11.19 -14.46
CA THR A 181 -13.36 11.73 -13.13
C THR A 181 -12.24 11.35 -12.19
N GLU A 182 -11.72 12.30 -11.42
CA GLU A 182 -10.78 11.99 -10.34
C GLU A 182 -11.52 11.73 -9.03
N ALA A 183 -11.23 10.59 -8.40
CA ALA A 183 -11.69 10.24 -7.07
C ALA A 183 -10.58 10.52 -6.05
N GLY A 184 -10.96 11.16 -4.94
CA GLY A 184 -10.11 11.29 -3.77
C GLY A 184 -9.84 9.94 -3.12
N GLN A 185 -8.72 9.80 -2.40
CA GLN A 185 -8.39 8.60 -1.63
C GLN A 185 -9.54 8.14 -0.72
N TYR A 186 -10.12 9.09 0.03
CA TYR A 186 -11.19 8.79 0.99
C TYR A 186 -12.59 8.88 0.39
N ASP A 187 -12.75 9.20 -0.91
CA ASP A 187 -14.05 9.18 -1.59
C ASP A 187 -14.40 7.73 -1.97
N LEU A 188 -14.66 6.92 -0.94
CA LEU A 188 -14.82 5.46 -1.03
C LEU A 188 -15.95 5.07 -1.98
N LEU A 189 -17.06 5.81 -2.03
CA LEU A 189 -18.12 5.57 -3.01
C LEU A 189 -17.60 5.68 -4.45
N LYS A 190 -16.81 6.71 -4.78
CA LYS A 190 -16.18 6.80 -6.12
C LYS A 190 -15.10 5.74 -6.33
N GLN A 191 -14.44 5.28 -5.28
CA GLN A 191 -13.53 4.12 -5.34
C GLN A 191 -14.27 2.77 -5.49
N GLY A 192 -15.60 2.79 -5.50
CA GLY A 192 -16.46 1.64 -5.77
C GLY A 192 -17.02 0.94 -4.53
N PHE A 193 -16.85 1.50 -3.33
CA PHE A 193 -17.47 0.96 -2.11
C PHE A 193 -18.99 1.14 -2.15
N GLN A 194 -19.71 0.14 -1.64
CA GLN A 194 -21.17 0.09 -1.71
C GLN A 194 -21.75 -0.31 -0.36
N PRO A 195 -22.55 0.57 0.28
CA PRO A 195 -23.27 0.22 1.49
C PRO A 195 -24.49 -0.63 1.13
N LEU A 196 -24.62 -1.80 1.76
CA LEU A 196 -25.79 -2.67 1.70
C LEU A 196 -26.27 -2.98 3.12
N GLU A 197 -27.57 -3.13 3.33
CA GLU A 197 -28.13 -3.44 4.65
C GLU A 197 -28.95 -4.72 4.61
N GLU A 198 -28.75 -5.57 5.62
CA GLU A 198 -29.61 -6.71 5.89
C GLU A 198 -30.96 -6.22 6.42
N ASN A 199 -32.06 -6.74 5.84
CA ASN A 199 -33.42 -6.37 6.22
C ASN A 199 -34.09 -7.41 7.16
N SER A 200 -33.30 -8.28 7.79
CA SER A 200 -33.80 -9.37 8.64
C SER A 200 -34.05 -8.92 10.09
N GLY A 201 -34.81 -9.73 10.82
CA GLY A 201 -34.95 -9.62 12.28
C GLY A 201 -33.72 -10.12 13.07
N GLY A 202 -32.58 -10.32 12.40
CA GLY A 202 -31.33 -10.83 12.95
C GLY A 202 -31.20 -12.35 13.00
N ASP A 203 -32.05 -13.12 12.33
CA ASP A 203 -31.88 -14.58 12.29
C ASP A 203 -30.57 -14.93 11.55
N MET A 204 -29.61 -15.53 12.27
CA MET A 204 -28.24 -15.73 11.78
C MET A 204 -28.17 -16.70 10.61
N VAL A 205 -29.15 -17.59 10.46
CA VAL A 205 -29.21 -18.48 9.28
C VAL A 205 -29.92 -17.83 8.09
N ARG A 206 -30.53 -16.64 8.27
CA ARG A 206 -31.31 -15.98 7.22
C ARG A 206 -30.54 -14.99 6.38
N SER A 207 -29.44 -14.42 6.88
CA SER A 207 -28.66 -13.40 6.17
C SER A 207 -28.34 -13.73 4.70
N PRO A 208 -27.93 -14.97 4.32
CA PRO A 208 -27.70 -15.35 2.92
C PRO A 208 -28.93 -15.24 1.99
N TYR A 209 -30.13 -15.13 2.57
CA TYR A 209 -31.41 -15.11 1.88
C TYR A 209 -32.04 -13.70 1.84
N GLU A 210 -31.34 -12.70 2.37
CA GLU A 210 -31.82 -11.33 2.49
C GLU A 210 -31.47 -10.48 1.27
N SER A 211 -32.06 -9.29 1.18
CA SER A 211 -31.98 -8.42 -0.01
C SER A 211 -30.57 -7.95 -0.38
N TRP A 212 -29.61 -7.95 0.55
CA TRP A 212 -28.24 -7.54 0.25
C TRP A 212 -27.54 -8.49 -0.73
N VAL A 213 -27.88 -9.79 -0.74
CA VAL A 213 -27.32 -10.78 -1.68
C VAL A 213 -27.73 -10.49 -3.13
N PRO A 214 -29.02 -10.40 -3.48
CA PRO A 214 -29.42 -10.03 -4.84
C PRO A 214 -28.91 -8.65 -5.25
N GLU A 215 -28.85 -7.68 -4.34
CA GLU A 215 -28.27 -6.36 -4.62
C GLU A 215 -26.77 -6.42 -4.95
N ALA A 216 -26.00 -7.30 -4.28
CA ALA A 216 -24.59 -7.54 -4.58
C ALA A 216 -24.40 -8.15 -5.97
N PHE A 217 -25.20 -9.16 -6.34
CA PHE A 217 -25.17 -9.76 -7.69
C PHE A 217 -25.58 -8.77 -8.79
N ASP A 218 -26.57 -7.92 -8.52
CA ASP A 218 -26.94 -6.83 -9.42
C ASP A 218 -25.78 -5.85 -9.64
N SER A 219 -25.02 -5.54 -8.59
CA SER A 219 -23.81 -4.72 -8.69
C SER A 219 -22.71 -5.38 -9.52
N VAL A 220 -22.51 -6.69 -9.39
CA VAL A 220 -21.60 -7.46 -10.24
C VAL A 220 -22.07 -7.42 -11.70
N SER A 221 -23.37 -7.63 -11.94
CA SER A 221 -23.97 -7.59 -13.28
C SER A 221 -23.77 -6.23 -13.96
N ARG A 222 -24.06 -5.13 -13.25
CA ARG A 222 -23.84 -3.76 -13.75
C ARG A 222 -22.37 -3.47 -14.02
N ALA A 223 -21.46 -3.91 -13.15
CA ALA A 223 -20.03 -3.75 -13.39
C ALA A 223 -19.60 -4.48 -14.66
N ALA A 224 -20.11 -5.69 -14.91
CA ALA A 224 -19.79 -6.49 -16.10
C ALA A 224 -20.26 -5.81 -17.41
N GLU A 225 -21.38 -5.09 -17.40
CA GLU A 225 -21.84 -4.30 -18.56
C GLU A 225 -20.85 -3.18 -18.94
N GLN A 226 -20.11 -2.69 -17.95
CA GLN A 226 -19.05 -1.70 -18.13
C GLN A 226 -17.69 -2.33 -18.48
N GLY A 227 -17.59 -3.66 -18.59
CA GLY A 227 -16.38 -4.37 -19.01
C GLY A 227 -16.18 -4.40 -20.54
N ASP A 228 -15.06 -4.99 -20.97
CA ASP A 228 -14.73 -5.15 -22.40
C ASP A 228 -15.74 -6.04 -23.12
N GLU A 229 -15.72 -6.07 -24.46
CA GLU A 229 -16.66 -6.85 -25.30
C GLU A 229 -16.77 -8.33 -24.90
N TRP A 230 -15.67 -8.93 -24.40
CA TRP A 230 -15.65 -10.30 -23.87
C TRP A 230 -16.61 -10.51 -22.69
N TYR A 231 -16.86 -9.45 -21.93
CA TYR A 231 -17.71 -9.46 -20.75
C TYR A 231 -19.17 -9.19 -21.05
N GLU A 232 -19.59 -8.78 -22.26
CA GLU A 232 -21.01 -8.45 -22.52
C GLU A 232 -21.96 -9.66 -22.41
N GLN A 233 -21.44 -10.88 -22.52
CA GLN A 233 -22.18 -12.13 -22.32
C GLN A 233 -22.19 -12.60 -20.85
N VAL A 234 -21.37 -11.98 -19.99
CA VAL A 234 -21.25 -12.29 -18.57
C VAL A 234 -22.38 -11.68 -17.71
N PRO A 235 -22.94 -10.48 -17.98
CA PRO A 235 -24.12 -9.97 -17.28
C PRO A 235 -25.34 -10.88 -17.39
N PRO A 236 -25.69 -11.44 -18.58
CA PRO A 236 -26.68 -12.51 -18.68
C PRO A 236 -26.34 -13.70 -17.79
N PHE A 237 -25.07 -14.14 -17.77
CA PHE A 237 -24.64 -15.25 -16.91
C PHE A 237 -24.89 -14.99 -15.42
N TYR A 238 -24.53 -13.81 -14.88
CA TYR A 238 -24.75 -13.51 -13.46
C TYR A 238 -26.24 -13.36 -13.11
N ARG A 239 -27.03 -12.76 -14.02
CA ARG A 239 -28.49 -12.70 -13.86
C ARG A 239 -29.14 -14.08 -13.92
N GLU A 240 -28.68 -14.94 -14.83
CA GLU A 240 -29.10 -16.33 -14.90
C GLU A 240 -28.57 -17.18 -13.74
N LEU A 241 -27.41 -16.84 -13.18
CA LEU A 241 -26.87 -17.49 -12.00
C LEU A 241 -27.79 -17.21 -10.81
N MET A 242 -28.23 -15.98 -10.59
CA MET A 242 -29.26 -15.69 -9.59
C MET A 242 -30.55 -16.51 -9.79
N VAL A 243 -31.03 -16.60 -11.03
CA VAL A 243 -32.23 -17.39 -11.37
C VAL A 243 -32.02 -18.90 -11.19
N ARG A 244 -30.77 -19.40 -11.29
CA ARG A 244 -30.41 -20.81 -11.11
C ARG A 244 -30.06 -21.18 -9.68
N MET A 245 -29.47 -20.25 -8.93
CA MET A 245 -29.19 -20.37 -7.49
C MET A 245 -30.50 -20.49 -6.71
N ASP A 246 -31.56 -19.82 -7.15
CA ASP A 246 -32.94 -20.06 -6.68
C ASP A 246 -33.59 -21.23 -7.44
N GLY A 247 -32.97 -22.42 -7.37
CA GLY A 247 -33.29 -23.57 -8.21
C GLY A 247 -34.70 -24.16 -8.00
N ASP A 248 -35.25 -24.02 -6.80
CA ASP A 248 -36.62 -24.40 -6.45
C ASP A 248 -37.63 -23.24 -6.57
N ARG A 249 -37.14 -22.03 -6.88
CA ARG A 249 -37.91 -20.78 -7.00
C ARG A 249 -38.63 -20.41 -5.70
N ASP A 250 -38.08 -20.80 -4.56
CA ASP A 250 -38.60 -20.43 -3.25
C ASP A 250 -38.10 -19.04 -2.80
N GLY A 251 -37.21 -18.43 -3.57
CA GLY A 251 -36.61 -17.13 -3.34
C GLY A 251 -35.34 -17.18 -2.49
N LYS A 252 -34.72 -18.35 -2.29
CA LYS A 252 -33.60 -18.55 -1.36
C LYS A 252 -32.37 -19.17 -2.05
N VAL A 253 -31.18 -18.70 -1.66
CA VAL A 253 -29.88 -19.13 -2.18
C VAL A 253 -29.04 -19.80 -1.08
N THR A 254 -28.55 -21.01 -1.28
CA THR A 254 -27.78 -21.74 -0.26
C THR A 254 -26.35 -21.21 -0.09
N GLU A 255 -25.75 -21.47 1.08
CA GLU A 255 -24.35 -21.11 1.38
C GLU A 255 -23.36 -21.69 0.36
N GLU A 256 -23.54 -22.95 -0.05
CA GLU A 256 -22.66 -23.61 -1.03
C GLU A 256 -22.76 -22.96 -2.42
N GLU A 257 -23.95 -22.48 -2.80
CA GLU A 257 -24.13 -21.76 -4.06
C GLU A 257 -23.45 -20.39 -4.03
N ILE A 258 -23.57 -19.66 -2.92
CA ILE A 258 -22.83 -18.40 -2.70
C ILE A 258 -21.32 -18.67 -2.76
N ARG A 259 -20.84 -19.70 -2.06
CA ARG A 259 -19.42 -20.07 -2.05
C ARG A 259 -18.91 -20.39 -3.45
N GLN A 260 -19.64 -21.16 -4.25
CA GLN A 260 -19.26 -21.46 -5.63
C GLN A 260 -19.25 -20.21 -6.52
N ALA A 261 -20.19 -19.28 -6.32
CA ALA A 261 -20.22 -18.00 -7.03
C ALA A 261 -19.07 -17.06 -6.63
N LEU A 262 -18.63 -17.08 -5.37
CA LEU A 262 -17.54 -16.26 -4.85
C LEU A 262 -16.14 -16.82 -5.17
N VAL A 263 -16.02 -18.11 -5.49
CA VAL A 263 -14.76 -18.74 -5.93
C VAL A 263 -14.39 -18.38 -7.38
N VAL A 264 -15.26 -17.66 -8.10
CA VAL A 264 -14.99 -17.13 -9.43
C VAL A 264 -13.79 -16.17 -9.34
N ARG A 265 -12.64 -16.59 -9.89
CA ARG A 265 -11.39 -15.79 -9.96
C ARG A 265 -11.47 -14.60 -10.92
N ASP A 266 -12.68 -14.17 -11.26
CA ASP A 266 -12.89 -13.07 -12.19
C ASP A 266 -12.50 -11.75 -11.50
N PRO A 267 -11.59 -10.96 -12.09
CA PRO A 267 -11.13 -9.71 -11.49
C PRO A 267 -12.25 -8.70 -11.22
N LEU A 268 -13.31 -8.70 -12.05
CA LEU A 268 -14.43 -7.77 -11.92
C LEU A 268 -15.33 -8.15 -10.75
N VAL A 269 -15.66 -9.43 -10.61
CA VAL A 269 -16.42 -9.95 -9.45
C VAL A 269 -15.66 -9.63 -8.17
N ARG A 270 -14.38 -9.97 -8.13
CA ARG A 270 -13.51 -9.70 -6.97
C ARG A 270 -13.47 -8.21 -6.63
N ASN A 271 -13.40 -7.34 -7.64
CA ASN A 271 -13.35 -5.90 -7.42
C ASN A 271 -14.61 -5.35 -6.74
N VAL A 272 -15.79 -5.86 -7.11
CA VAL A 272 -17.08 -5.47 -6.52
C VAL A 272 -17.26 -6.09 -5.13
N VAL A 273 -17.11 -7.40 -5.00
CA VAL A 273 -17.33 -8.14 -3.75
C VAL A 273 -16.45 -7.59 -2.63
N ASN A 274 -15.16 -7.33 -2.92
CA ASN A 274 -14.23 -6.83 -1.91
C ASN A 274 -14.48 -5.36 -1.49
N ARG A 275 -15.50 -4.71 -2.05
CA ARG A 275 -15.89 -3.32 -1.76
C ARG A 275 -17.32 -3.20 -1.24
N LEU A 276 -17.98 -4.32 -0.98
CA LEU A 276 -19.24 -4.31 -0.26
C LEU A 276 -18.99 -3.92 1.20
N VAL A 277 -19.85 -3.05 1.73
CA VAL A 277 -19.90 -2.64 3.13
C VAL A 277 -21.27 -3.05 3.63
N VAL A 278 -21.38 -4.19 4.28
CA VAL A 278 -22.68 -4.81 4.58
C VAL A 278 -23.02 -4.61 6.04
N LYS A 279 -24.22 -4.09 6.33
CA LYS A 279 -24.74 -3.95 7.68
C LYS A 279 -25.52 -5.20 8.06
N HIS A 280 -25.01 -5.99 9.00
CA HIS A 280 -25.69 -7.18 9.52
C HIS A 280 -25.33 -7.44 10.98
N HIS A 281 -26.11 -8.31 11.63
CA HIS A 281 -25.79 -8.74 12.99
C HIS A 281 -24.48 -9.53 12.99
N SER A 282 -23.63 -9.28 13.99
CA SER A 282 -22.38 -10.01 14.14
C SER A 282 -22.58 -11.24 15.01
N GLU A 283 -21.92 -12.32 14.61
CA GLU A 283 -21.80 -13.57 15.36
C GLU A 283 -21.12 -13.40 16.73
N TRP A 284 -20.37 -12.32 16.91
CA TRP A 284 -19.66 -11.99 18.15
C TRP A 284 -20.53 -11.21 19.16
N CYS A 285 -21.79 -10.91 18.80
CA CYS A 285 -22.73 -10.16 19.62
C CYS A 285 -23.87 -11.03 20.14
N ARG A 286 -23.81 -11.34 21.43
CA ARG A 286 -24.76 -12.18 22.17
C ARG A 286 -24.92 -13.60 21.59
N GLY A 287 -25.28 -14.54 22.46
CA GLY A 287 -25.45 -15.94 22.06
C GLY A 287 -26.89 -16.32 21.68
N ARG A 288 -27.15 -17.63 21.76
CA ARG A 288 -28.47 -18.25 21.59
C ARG A 288 -29.62 -17.56 22.34
N SER A 289 -29.36 -16.96 23.51
CA SER A 289 -30.36 -16.29 24.36
C SER A 289 -31.16 -15.18 23.66
N THR A 290 -30.65 -14.66 22.54
CA THR A 290 -31.35 -13.67 21.70
C THR A 290 -32.46 -14.28 20.83
N GLY A 291 -32.50 -15.59 20.67
CA GLY A 291 -33.40 -16.30 19.75
C GLY A 291 -32.93 -16.29 18.29
N ARG A 292 -31.90 -15.50 17.94
CA ARG A 292 -31.38 -15.36 16.57
C ARG A 292 -30.71 -16.61 16.01
N TRP A 293 -30.24 -17.48 16.90
CA TRP A 293 -29.58 -18.72 16.54
C TRP A 293 -30.50 -19.94 16.56
N GLU A 294 -31.79 -19.80 16.89
CA GLU A 294 -32.69 -20.95 17.01
C GLU A 294 -32.83 -21.74 15.70
N GLY A 295 -32.68 -21.08 14.54
CA GLY A 295 -32.59 -21.76 13.25
C GLY A 295 -31.37 -22.68 13.14
N PHE A 296 -30.21 -22.23 13.61
CA PHE A 296 -28.96 -23.01 13.62
C PHE A 296 -29.03 -24.21 14.57
N TYR A 297 -29.55 -24.02 15.79
CA TYR A 297 -29.61 -25.08 16.80
C TYR A 297 -30.67 -26.15 16.52
N LYS A 298 -31.59 -25.92 15.58
CA LYS A 298 -32.76 -26.79 15.38
C LYS A 298 -32.40 -28.22 14.97
N ASP A 299 -31.33 -28.37 14.19
CA ASP A 299 -30.95 -29.64 13.59
C ASP A 299 -29.74 -30.30 14.29
N LEU A 300 -29.22 -29.69 15.35
CA LEU A 300 -28.10 -30.19 16.15
C LEU A 300 -28.54 -31.20 17.22
N ASP A 301 -27.67 -32.16 17.51
CA ASP A 301 -27.85 -33.07 18.65
C ASP A 301 -27.49 -32.43 19.99
N THR A 302 -27.67 -33.17 21.09
CA THR A 302 -27.46 -32.62 22.45
C THR A 302 -26.00 -32.25 22.72
N ASP A 303 -25.04 -33.03 22.20
CA ASP A 303 -23.62 -32.79 22.43
C ASP A 303 -23.13 -31.63 21.55
N GLU A 304 -23.61 -31.55 20.31
CA GLU A 304 -23.36 -30.43 19.39
C GLU A 304 -23.93 -29.11 19.94
N VAL A 305 -25.16 -29.12 20.45
CA VAL A 305 -25.75 -27.94 21.12
C VAL A 305 -24.88 -27.49 22.29
N GLY A 306 -24.45 -28.41 23.15
CA GLY A 306 -23.61 -28.10 24.31
C GLY A 306 -22.26 -27.51 23.92
N TYR A 307 -21.64 -28.02 22.84
CA TYR A 307 -20.41 -27.47 22.29
C TYR A 307 -20.63 -26.06 21.73
N CYS A 308 -21.61 -25.87 20.85
CA CYS A 308 -21.87 -24.58 20.20
C CYS A 308 -22.29 -23.49 21.19
N GLU A 309 -23.08 -23.81 22.22
CA GLU A 309 -23.46 -22.83 23.26
C GLU A 309 -22.23 -22.37 24.05
N LYS A 310 -21.35 -23.32 24.40
CA LYS A 310 -20.10 -22.99 25.08
C LYS A 310 -19.20 -22.15 24.18
N TRP A 311 -19.03 -22.55 22.93
CA TRP A 311 -18.21 -21.82 21.95
C TRP A 311 -18.70 -20.38 21.79
N GLN A 312 -20.00 -20.18 21.54
CA GLN A 312 -20.58 -18.84 21.40
C GLN A 312 -20.37 -18.01 22.66
N THR A 313 -20.58 -18.61 23.84
CA THR A 313 -20.39 -17.89 25.11
C THR A 313 -18.94 -17.49 25.33
N ASP A 314 -17.97 -18.33 24.96
CA ASP A 314 -16.55 -18.05 25.13
C ASP A 314 -16.02 -17.01 24.11
N GLN A 315 -16.65 -16.92 22.93
CA GLN A 315 -16.24 -16.00 21.86
C GLN A 315 -17.03 -14.68 21.84
N GLU A 316 -18.10 -14.55 22.62
CA GLU A 316 -18.89 -13.33 22.70
C GLU A 316 -18.08 -12.22 23.38
N TRP A 317 -17.82 -11.14 22.65
CA TRP A 317 -17.04 -10.01 23.17
C TRP A 317 -17.73 -8.66 22.96
N MET A 318 -18.66 -8.56 22.02
CA MET A 318 -19.25 -7.27 21.64
C MET A 318 -20.12 -6.67 22.75
N SER A 319 -20.77 -7.47 23.59
CA SER A 319 -21.57 -6.98 24.71
C SER A 319 -20.73 -6.21 25.74
N GLU A 320 -19.42 -6.48 25.82
CA GLU A 320 -18.48 -5.81 26.71
C GLU A 320 -17.79 -4.58 26.06
N ALA A 321 -17.98 -4.37 24.75
CA ALA A 321 -17.31 -3.32 23.99
C ALA A 321 -18.29 -2.26 23.47
N SER A 322 -18.35 -1.08 24.11
CA SER A 322 -19.02 0.09 23.52
C SER A 322 -18.24 0.53 22.26
N PRO A 323 -18.89 0.80 21.11
CA PRO A 323 -20.34 1.01 20.90
C PRO A 323 -21.18 -0.22 20.49
N PHE A 324 -20.63 -1.44 20.50
CA PHE A 324 -21.25 -2.65 19.95
C PHE A 324 -22.23 -3.37 20.89
N ASN A 325 -22.37 -2.91 22.14
CA ASN A 325 -23.12 -3.59 23.20
C ASN A 325 -24.65 -3.51 23.11
N ASN A 326 -25.19 -2.83 22.09
CA ASN A 326 -26.62 -2.56 21.97
C ASN A 326 -27.41 -3.61 21.18
N ASP A 327 -26.76 -4.68 20.71
CA ASP A 327 -27.41 -5.76 19.96
C ASP A 327 -27.91 -5.40 18.55
N GLU A 328 -27.42 -4.27 18.03
CA GLU A 328 -27.79 -3.74 16.73
C GLU A 328 -26.85 -4.25 15.63
N PRO A 329 -27.31 -4.35 14.37
CA PRO A 329 -26.46 -4.71 13.26
C PRO A 329 -25.39 -3.65 13.01
N VAL A 330 -24.19 -4.10 12.65
CA VAL A 330 -22.99 -3.27 12.46
C VAL A 330 -22.51 -3.37 11.02
N TRP A 331 -21.73 -2.39 10.57
CA TRP A 331 -21.14 -2.38 9.24
C TRP A 331 -19.88 -3.23 9.21
N HIS A 332 -19.84 -4.18 8.28
CA HIS A 332 -18.71 -5.06 8.02
C HIS A 332 -17.99 -4.65 6.75
N PHE A 333 -16.66 -4.66 6.78
CA PHE A 333 -15.82 -4.30 5.64
C PHE A 333 -14.89 -5.45 5.31
N HIS A 334 -14.54 -5.59 4.03
CA HIS A 334 -13.38 -6.40 3.67
C HIS A 334 -12.12 -5.76 4.28
N PRO A 335 -11.45 -6.38 5.27
CA PRO A 335 -10.44 -5.73 6.10
C PRO A 335 -9.25 -5.26 5.26
N VAL A 336 -8.73 -6.14 4.39
CA VAL A 336 -7.54 -5.83 3.57
C VAL A 336 -7.80 -4.73 2.54
N VAL A 337 -8.92 -4.79 1.80
CA VAL A 337 -9.20 -3.81 0.74
C VAL A 337 -9.58 -2.45 1.31
N PHE A 338 -10.38 -2.41 2.38
CA PHE A 338 -10.68 -1.16 3.06
C PHE A 338 -9.41 -0.51 3.62
N LEU A 339 -8.61 -1.27 4.38
CA LEU A 339 -7.37 -0.77 4.98
C LEU A 339 -6.36 -0.33 3.91
N ASP A 340 -6.24 -1.02 2.78
CA ASP A 340 -5.34 -0.61 1.69
C ASP A 340 -5.70 0.77 1.10
N VAL A 341 -7.00 1.04 0.96
CA VAL A 341 -7.51 2.31 0.40
C VAL A 341 -7.32 3.45 1.40
N ILE A 342 -7.66 3.24 2.68
CA ILE A 342 -7.55 4.30 3.69
C ILE A 342 -6.13 4.48 4.21
N ALA A 343 -5.27 3.46 4.09
CA ALA A 343 -3.91 3.57 4.56
C ALA A 343 -3.18 4.62 3.73
N ASP A 344 -2.66 5.61 4.44
CA ASP A 344 -1.49 6.37 4.03
C ASP A 344 -0.28 5.45 4.16
N LYS A 345 -0.29 4.35 3.41
CA LYS A 345 0.91 3.59 3.21
C LYS A 345 1.90 4.57 2.62
N SER A 346 3.04 4.71 3.29
CA SER A 346 4.31 4.99 2.64
C SER A 346 4.65 3.81 1.70
N THR A 347 3.73 3.39 0.83
CA THR A 347 3.96 2.46 -0.29
C THR A 347 4.84 3.10 -1.33
N ASP A 348 4.86 4.44 -1.35
CA ASP A 348 5.75 5.18 -2.20
C ASP A 348 7.08 5.46 -1.49
N VAL A 349 7.74 4.39 -1.06
CA VAL A 349 9.05 4.43 -0.42
C VAL A 349 10.10 3.72 -1.24
N ILE A 350 11.32 4.22 -1.13
CA ILE A 350 12.52 3.54 -1.61
C ILE A 350 13.19 2.96 -0.37
N GLU A 351 13.36 1.63 -0.38
CA GLU A 351 13.98 0.88 0.69
C GLU A 351 15.47 0.66 0.41
N PHE A 352 16.27 0.71 1.48
CA PHE A 352 17.68 0.37 1.45
C PHE A 352 17.98 -0.61 2.58
N GLU A 353 18.59 -1.72 2.24
CA GLU A 353 19.17 -2.60 3.24
C GLU A 353 20.39 -1.93 3.87
N THR A 354 20.42 -1.88 5.19
CA THR A 354 21.55 -1.37 5.96
C THR A 354 21.91 -2.35 7.07
N THR A 355 23.10 -2.19 7.65
CA THR A 355 23.58 -3.08 8.72
C THR A 355 22.73 -3.05 9.99
N LEU A 356 21.89 -2.03 10.21
CA LEU A 356 21.05 -1.90 11.42
C LEU A 356 19.55 -2.02 11.14
N GLY A 357 19.15 -2.29 9.90
CA GLY A 357 17.75 -2.43 9.51
C GLY A 357 17.43 -1.83 8.14
N ILE A 358 16.16 -1.87 7.75
CA ILE A 358 15.70 -1.30 6.48
C ILE A 358 15.50 0.21 6.64
N TYR A 359 16.30 1.00 5.92
CA TYR A 359 16.12 2.45 5.83
C TYR A 359 15.11 2.76 4.72
N ARG A 360 14.17 3.67 4.99
CA ARG A 360 13.06 3.97 4.09
C ARG A 360 12.97 5.47 3.87
N ILE A 361 12.96 5.89 2.61
CA ILE A 361 12.68 7.29 2.26
C ILE A 361 11.42 7.34 1.41
N SER A 362 10.60 8.37 1.55
CA SER A 362 9.46 8.55 0.65
C SER A 362 9.91 9.01 -0.74
N ARG A 363 9.13 8.77 -1.79
CA ARG A 363 9.37 9.36 -3.13
C ARG A 363 9.36 10.88 -3.07
N LYS A 364 8.49 11.49 -2.27
CA LYS A 364 8.51 12.94 -2.01
C LYS A 364 9.90 13.42 -1.59
N SER A 365 10.52 12.70 -0.65
CA SER A 365 11.87 13.03 -0.19
C SER A 365 12.96 12.71 -1.22
N ALA A 366 12.83 11.63 -1.99
CA ALA A 366 13.72 11.33 -3.11
C ALA A 366 13.69 12.42 -4.18
N ASN A 367 12.50 12.85 -4.59
CA ASN A 367 12.29 13.96 -5.52
C ASN A 367 12.87 15.27 -4.98
N PHE A 368 12.71 15.53 -3.67
CA PHE A 368 13.33 16.69 -3.02
C PHE A 368 14.87 16.60 -3.06
N ILE A 369 15.45 15.43 -2.82
CA ILE A 369 16.91 15.23 -2.89
C ILE A 369 17.43 15.54 -4.29
N LEU A 370 16.72 15.06 -5.32
CA LEU A 370 17.07 15.16 -6.74
C LEU A 370 16.60 16.44 -7.41
N GLN A 371 15.95 17.38 -6.71
CA GLN A 371 15.31 18.54 -7.33
C GLN A 371 16.26 19.44 -8.15
N GLU A 372 17.55 19.44 -7.81
CA GLU A 372 18.60 20.19 -8.52
C GLU A 372 19.34 19.33 -9.56
N GLU A 373 19.04 18.03 -9.63
CA GLU A 373 19.61 17.09 -10.59
C GLU A 373 18.74 17.05 -11.86
N GLY A 374 19.38 17.04 -13.03
CA GLY A 374 18.67 17.07 -14.31
C GLY A 374 18.28 15.66 -14.77
N TYR A 375 16.97 15.35 -14.76
CA TYR A 375 16.45 14.12 -15.36
C TYR A 375 16.56 14.15 -16.89
N LYS A 376 17.03 13.05 -17.48
CA LYS A 376 16.98 12.77 -18.92
C LYS A 376 16.35 11.41 -19.17
N GLU A 377 15.28 11.40 -19.96
CA GLU A 377 14.56 10.20 -20.38
C GLU A 377 15.43 9.30 -21.28
N TYR A 378 16.24 9.91 -22.13
CA TYR A 378 17.10 9.23 -23.09
C TYR A 378 18.58 9.27 -22.66
N PRO A 379 19.38 8.25 -23.03
CA PRO A 379 20.82 8.26 -22.86
C PRO A 379 21.45 9.52 -23.46
N TYR A 380 22.37 10.11 -22.72
CA TYR A 380 23.05 11.34 -23.13
C TYR A 380 24.52 11.32 -22.75
N VAL A 381 25.32 12.21 -23.34
CA VAL A 381 26.69 12.45 -22.88
C VAL A 381 26.75 13.90 -22.42
N PRO A 382 27.12 14.20 -21.16
CA PRO A 382 27.23 15.56 -20.66
C PRO A 382 28.08 16.45 -21.58
N GLU A 383 27.54 17.62 -21.91
CA GLU A 383 28.25 18.62 -22.73
C GLU A 383 29.49 19.13 -21.99
N ASN A 384 30.58 19.39 -22.73
CA ASN A 384 31.85 19.92 -22.20
C ASN A 384 32.66 19.01 -21.27
N SER A 385 32.37 17.70 -21.24
CA SER A 385 33.25 16.71 -20.60
C SER A 385 33.94 15.82 -21.63
N SER A 386 35.26 15.66 -21.50
CA SER A 386 36.04 14.64 -22.22
C SER A 386 36.14 13.32 -21.43
N ALA A 387 35.78 13.33 -20.14
CA ALA A 387 35.88 12.18 -19.25
C ALA A 387 34.55 11.43 -19.08
N SER A 388 33.41 12.08 -19.37
CA SER A 388 32.08 11.48 -19.19
C SER A 388 31.75 10.50 -20.32
N GLY A 389 31.09 9.41 -19.94
CA GLY A 389 30.53 8.43 -20.86
C GLY A 389 29.06 8.66 -21.15
N VAL A 390 28.44 7.62 -21.71
CA VAL A 390 26.98 7.57 -21.86
C VAL A 390 26.36 7.55 -20.45
N THR A 391 25.41 8.43 -20.22
CA THR A 391 24.79 8.69 -18.92
C THR A 391 23.28 8.45 -19.00
N LEU A 392 22.71 7.83 -17.96
CA LEU A 392 21.28 7.51 -17.86
C LEU A 392 20.61 8.31 -16.73
N GLY A 393 19.34 8.68 -16.92
CA GLY A 393 18.49 9.26 -15.88
C GLY A 393 19.06 10.54 -15.25
N TYR A 394 19.30 10.51 -13.94
CA TYR A 394 19.86 11.62 -13.15
C TYR A 394 21.40 11.62 -13.05
N GLY A 395 22.11 10.83 -13.84
CA GLY A 395 23.59 10.89 -13.86
C GLY A 395 24.31 9.56 -13.72
N TYR A 396 23.68 8.42 -14.01
CA TYR A 396 24.36 7.13 -14.00
C TYR A 396 25.28 7.00 -15.22
N ASP A 397 26.57 7.31 -15.04
CA ASP A 397 27.60 7.32 -16.10
C ASP A 397 28.16 5.90 -16.34
N LEU A 398 27.76 5.29 -17.45
CA LEU A 398 28.21 3.97 -17.93
C LEU A 398 29.70 3.94 -18.30
N GLY A 399 30.29 5.09 -18.63
CA GLY A 399 31.72 5.22 -18.92
C GLY A 399 32.60 4.94 -17.70
N GLN A 400 32.04 5.00 -16.49
CA GLN A 400 32.74 4.74 -15.23
C GLN A 400 32.40 3.36 -14.63
N GLN A 401 31.62 2.53 -15.32
CA GLN A 401 31.17 1.23 -14.82
C GLN A 401 31.94 0.07 -15.46
N THR A 402 31.85 -1.10 -14.80
CA THR A 402 32.11 -2.40 -15.45
C THR A 402 30.80 -2.99 -15.94
N VAL A 403 30.87 -3.93 -16.89
CA VAL A 403 29.67 -4.64 -17.38
C VAL A 403 28.91 -5.33 -16.24
N GLY A 404 29.63 -5.98 -15.32
CA GLY A 404 29.03 -6.62 -14.15
C GLY A 404 28.33 -5.63 -13.22
N SER A 405 28.97 -4.50 -12.91
CA SER A 405 28.39 -3.44 -12.07
C SER A 405 27.16 -2.81 -12.72
N MET A 406 27.22 -2.59 -14.04
CA MET A 406 26.11 -2.07 -14.82
C MET A 406 24.91 -3.00 -14.71
N ARG A 407 25.05 -4.28 -15.07
CA ARG A 407 23.96 -5.25 -15.01
C ARG A 407 23.34 -5.37 -13.62
N ALA A 408 24.16 -5.49 -12.58
CA ALA A 408 23.68 -5.57 -11.21
C ALA A 408 22.89 -4.32 -10.77
N THR A 409 23.17 -3.15 -11.36
CA THR A 409 22.52 -1.90 -10.97
C THR A 409 21.23 -1.65 -11.74
N ILE A 410 21.20 -1.99 -13.04
CA ILE A 410 20.12 -1.54 -13.94
C ILE A 410 19.28 -2.66 -14.56
N SER A 411 19.51 -3.93 -14.23
CA SER A 411 18.73 -5.06 -14.76
C SER A 411 17.22 -4.92 -14.56
N ASP A 412 16.81 -4.33 -13.44
CA ASP A 412 15.40 -4.18 -13.09
C ASP A 412 14.66 -3.17 -13.96
N PHE A 413 15.40 -2.30 -14.68
CA PHE A 413 14.83 -1.18 -15.44
C PHE A 413 14.82 -1.41 -16.95
N TYR A 414 15.51 -2.44 -17.45
CA TYR A 414 15.73 -2.63 -18.88
C TYR A 414 15.61 -4.11 -19.27
N THR A 415 15.08 -4.36 -20.47
CA THR A 415 15.05 -5.71 -21.06
C THR A 415 16.45 -6.21 -21.39
N GLU A 416 16.65 -7.53 -21.46
CA GLU A 416 17.93 -8.13 -21.87
C GLU A 416 18.46 -7.59 -23.20
N GLN A 417 17.58 -7.31 -24.17
CA GLN A 417 17.97 -6.72 -25.44
C GLN A 417 18.53 -5.29 -25.27
N GLN A 418 17.92 -4.48 -24.40
CA GLN A 418 18.40 -3.14 -24.08
C GLN A 418 19.71 -3.21 -23.28
N LEU A 419 19.81 -4.11 -22.29
CA LEU A 419 21.03 -4.34 -21.52
C LEU A 419 22.21 -4.69 -22.42
N SER A 420 22.06 -5.64 -23.35
CA SER A 420 23.13 -5.99 -24.29
C SER A 420 23.59 -4.84 -25.19
N ARG A 421 22.69 -3.91 -25.52
CA ARG A 421 23.07 -2.70 -26.26
C ARG A 421 23.80 -1.70 -25.37
N LEU A 422 23.34 -1.51 -24.14
CA LEU A 422 24.01 -0.65 -23.16
C LEU A 422 25.39 -1.19 -22.78
N GLU A 423 25.61 -2.50 -22.78
CA GLU A 423 26.94 -3.12 -22.55
C GLU A 423 27.98 -2.63 -23.56
N SER A 424 27.57 -2.41 -24.81
CA SER A 424 28.47 -1.96 -25.88
C SER A 424 29.05 -0.56 -25.67
N VAL A 425 28.47 0.24 -24.77
CA VAL A 425 28.91 1.60 -24.45
C VAL A 425 29.57 1.73 -23.08
N VAL A 426 29.64 0.65 -22.30
CA VAL A 426 30.30 0.63 -21.00
C VAL A 426 31.80 0.93 -21.17
N GLY A 427 32.33 1.83 -20.34
CA GLY A 427 33.74 2.25 -20.39
C GLY A 427 34.08 3.23 -21.52
N LEU A 428 33.14 3.56 -22.41
CA LEU A 428 33.37 4.60 -23.42
C LEU A 428 33.25 6.00 -22.79
N SER A 429 34.10 6.92 -23.24
CA SER A 429 34.08 8.33 -22.80
C SER A 429 34.28 9.29 -23.98
N GLY A 430 33.92 10.56 -23.78
CA GLY A 430 34.18 11.64 -24.72
C GLY A 430 33.58 11.39 -26.10
N GLN A 431 34.39 11.51 -27.16
CA GLN A 431 33.89 11.37 -28.54
C GLN A 431 33.46 9.94 -28.88
N ALA A 432 34.11 8.92 -28.28
CA ALA A 432 33.72 7.54 -28.49
C ALA A 432 32.30 7.28 -27.94
N ALA A 433 31.99 7.79 -26.74
CA ALA A 433 30.64 7.72 -26.17
C ALA A 433 29.61 8.48 -27.02
N ARG A 434 29.95 9.70 -27.48
CA ARG A 434 29.08 10.50 -28.34
C ARG A 434 28.74 9.80 -29.66
N ASN A 435 29.73 9.16 -30.29
CA ASN A 435 29.53 8.46 -31.55
C ASN A 435 28.63 7.22 -31.40
N SER A 436 28.59 6.60 -30.22
CA SER A 436 27.79 5.40 -29.95
C SER A 436 26.33 5.70 -29.57
N LEU A 437 25.97 6.96 -29.25
CA LEU A 437 24.62 7.32 -28.80
C LEU A 437 23.53 6.94 -29.80
N SER A 438 23.77 7.09 -31.10
CA SER A 438 22.77 6.77 -32.14
C SER A 438 22.29 5.32 -32.09
N GLY A 439 23.15 4.41 -31.60
CA GLY A 439 22.85 2.98 -31.46
C GLY A 439 22.05 2.63 -30.20
N ILE A 440 21.74 3.58 -29.33
CA ILE A 440 21.02 3.36 -28.05
C ILE A 440 20.01 4.45 -27.70
N ILE A 441 19.84 5.48 -28.55
CA ILE A 441 19.04 6.67 -28.22
C ILE A 441 17.54 6.39 -28.04
N ASP A 442 17.06 5.25 -28.53
CA ASP A 442 15.68 4.75 -28.36
C ASP A 442 15.44 4.05 -27.01
N ILE A 443 16.50 3.74 -26.25
CA ILE A 443 16.36 3.15 -24.92
C ILE A 443 15.92 4.26 -23.96
N THR A 444 14.76 4.09 -23.32
CA THR A 444 14.20 5.09 -22.40
C THR A 444 14.18 4.58 -20.97
N ILE A 445 14.24 5.51 -20.02
CA ILE A 445 13.93 5.27 -18.60
C ILE A 445 12.92 6.31 -18.14
N ASN A 446 11.80 5.86 -17.57
CA ASN A 446 10.81 6.79 -17.03
C ASN A 446 11.37 7.50 -15.77
N LYS A 447 10.73 8.59 -15.36
CA LYS A 447 11.22 9.43 -14.26
C LYS A 447 11.24 8.68 -12.92
N ASP A 448 10.33 7.74 -12.71
CA ASP A 448 10.23 6.98 -11.47
C ASP A 448 11.37 5.97 -11.33
N ASP A 449 11.63 5.19 -12.38
CA ASP A 449 12.76 4.26 -12.42
C ASP A 449 14.10 5.00 -12.34
N ALA A 450 14.22 6.16 -13.01
CA ALA A 450 15.39 7.00 -12.92
C ALA A 450 15.61 7.53 -11.50
N THR A 451 14.53 7.84 -10.77
CA THR A 451 14.59 8.27 -9.37
C THR A 451 15.09 7.13 -8.48
N ILE A 452 14.57 5.91 -8.66
CA ILE A 452 15.03 4.72 -7.93
C ILE A 452 16.52 4.45 -8.22
N LEU A 453 16.93 4.49 -9.49
CA LEU A 453 18.32 4.32 -9.90
C LEU A 453 19.24 5.36 -9.23
N ALA A 454 18.86 6.64 -9.29
CA ALA A 454 19.62 7.72 -8.68
C ALA A 454 19.75 7.56 -7.16
N MET A 455 18.71 7.06 -6.51
CA MET A 455 18.73 6.78 -5.08
C MET A 455 19.58 5.55 -4.75
N LYS A 456 19.52 4.46 -5.55
CA LYS A 456 20.42 3.29 -5.42
C LYS A 456 21.89 3.72 -5.47
N MET A 457 22.26 4.65 -6.37
CA MET A 457 23.61 5.21 -6.44
C MET A 457 24.05 5.96 -5.18
N LYS A 458 23.11 6.44 -4.36
CA LYS A 458 23.35 7.18 -3.12
C LYS A 458 23.28 6.28 -1.86
N SER A 459 23.16 4.97 -2.02
CA SER A 459 23.06 3.98 -0.93
C SER A 459 24.20 4.06 0.11
N THR A 460 25.41 4.45 -0.30
CA THR A 460 26.55 4.64 0.63
C THR A 460 26.29 5.75 1.66
N TYR A 461 25.58 6.81 1.27
CA TYR A 461 25.17 7.86 2.21
C TYR A 461 24.13 7.34 3.20
N VAL A 462 23.23 6.45 2.76
CA VAL A 462 22.22 5.83 3.62
C VAL A 462 22.88 5.04 4.75
N GLN A 463 23.87 4.20 4.43
CA GLN A 463 24.63 3.48 5.45
C GLN A 463 25.36 4.44 6.40
N THR A 464 25.88 5.55 5.86
CA THR A 464 26.56 6.57 6.67
C THR A 464 25.60 7.27 7.63
N VAL A 465 24.35 7.51 7.21
CA VAL A 465 23.29 8.07 8.06
C VAL A 465 23.02 7.12 9.21
N VAL A 466 22.73 5.85 8.92
CA VAL A 466 22.38 4.83 9.93
C VAL A 466 23.51 4.62 10.94
N ASN A 467 24.78 4.64 10.50
CA ASN A 467 25.92 4.53 11.41
C ASN A 467 26.05 5.73 12.37
N THR A 468 25.51 6.89 12.00
CA THR A 468 25.66 8.13 12.78
C THR A 468 24.42 8.44 13.64
N TYR A 469 23.24 8.10 13.13
CA TYR A 469 21.91 8.38 13.71
C TYR A 469 21.03 7.11 13.64
N PRO A 470 21.36 6.04 14.37
CA PRO A 470 20.67 4.75 14.22
C PRO A 470 19.17 4.84 14.54
N GLU A 471 18.77 5.71 15.46
CA GLU A 471 17.38 5.91 15.89
C GLU A 471 16.48 6.45 14.75
N VAL A 472 17.07 7.00 13.68
CA VAL A 472 16.31 7.48 12.52
C VAL A 472 15.47 6.38 11.88
N LEU A 473 15.87 5.11 12.00
CA LEU A 473 15.14 3.96 11.45
C LEU A 473 13.73 3.82 12.06
N ASN A 474 13.51 4.39 13.24
CA ASN A 474 12.23 4.40 13.94
C ASN A 474 11.33 5.57 13.54
N THR A 475 11.75 6.40 12.57
CA THR A 475 11.00 7.60 12.15
C THR A 475 10.31 7.42 10.80
N HIS A 476 9.32 8.26 10.53
CA HIS A 476 8.61 8.29 9.26
C HIS A 476 9.58 8.46 8.05
N PRO A 477 9.31 7.85 6.88
CA PRO A 477 10.18 7.97 5.71
C PRO A 477 10.47 9.40 5.22
N HIS A 478 9.63 10.37 5.55
CA HIS A 478 9.95 11.80 5.32
C HIS A 478 11.09 12.28 6.21
N CYS A 479 11.10 11.91 7.50
CA CYS A 479 12.18 12.24 8.44
C CYS A 479 13.50 11.60 8.01
N GLN A 480 13.45 10.32 7.65
CA GLN A 480 14.59 9.60 7.07
C GLN A 480 15.08 10.28 5.78
N GLY A 481 14.18 10.64 4.87
CA GLY A 481 14.54 11.34 3.64
C GLY A 481 15.17 12.72 3.86
N ALA A 482 14.66 13.50 4.82
CA ALA A 482 15.23 14.80 5.21
C ALA A 482 16.65 14.64 5.77
N LEU A 483 16.88 13.64 6.62
CA LEU A 483 18.20 13.37 7.19
C LEU A 483 19.20 12.89 6.12
N LEU A 484 18.75 12.04 5.18
CA LEU A 484 19.56 11.62 4.04
C LEU A 484 19.98 12.82 3.18
N SER A 485 19.04 13.71 2.86
CA SER A 485 19.34 14.95 2.13
C SER A 485 20.38 15.80 2.84
N LEU A 486 20.23 15.96 4.16
CA LEU A 486 21.16 16.73 4.98
C LEU A 486 22.55 16.10 4.96
N VAL A 487 22.66 14.79 5.15
CA VAL A 487 23.93 14.06 5.16
C VAL A 487 24.61 14.06 3.78
N ILE A 488 23.86 13.94 2.68
CA ILE A 488 24.44 14.08 1.32
C ILE A 488 25.12 15.45 1.17
N ASN A 489 24.51 16.52 1.69
CA ASN A 489 25.05 17.87 1.56
C ASN A 489 26.16 18.19 2.57
N ARG A 490 26.07 17.65 3.79
CA ARG A 490 26.90 18.06 4.93
C ARG A 490 27.90 17.00 5.36
N GLY A 491 27.69 15.74 5.03
CA GLY A 491 28.38 14.60 5.66
C GLY A 491 28.03 14.45 7.13
N THR A 492 28.68 13.50 7.80
CA THR A 492 28.37 13.10 9.19
C THR A 492 29.41 13.52 10.23
N SER A 493 30.51 14.17 9.83
CA SER A 493 31.50 14.68 10.79
C SER A 493 30.88 15.68 11.77
N PHE A 494 31.29 15.65 13.04
CA PHE A 494 30.91 16.65 14.04
C PHE A 494 31.97 17.73 14.27
N THR A 495 33.10 17.63 13.59
CA THR A 495 34.27 18.49 13.85
C THR A 495 34.85 19.12 12.58
N ILE A 496 34.50 18.62 11.39
CA ILE A 496 35.01 19.12 10.11
C ILE A 496 33.88 19.88 9.39
N PRO A 497 34.08 21.16 8.99
CA PRO A 497 35.35 21.90 8.98
C PRO A 497 35.72 22.53 10.34
N SER A 498 34.76 22.71 11.25
CA SER A 498 35.03 23.08 12.65
C SER A 498 33.85 22.65 13.55
N PRO A 499 34.05 22.46 14.86
CA PRO A 499 32.95 22.15 15.79
C PRO A 499 31.81 23.18 15.75
N GLU A 500 32.12 24.48 15.65
CA GLU A 500 31.13 25.56 15.61
C GLU A 500 30.26 25.51 14.36
N ALA A 501 30.83 25.09 13.24
CA ALA A 501 30.11 24.90 11.99
C ALA A 501 29.30 23.60 11.97
N ARG A 502 29.48 22.70 12.95
CA ARG A 502 28.88 21.36 13.01
C ARG A 502 27.99 21.13 14.23
N ILE A 503 27.81 22.16 15.06
CA ILE A 503 27.07 22.06 16.32
C ILE A 503 25.66 21.53 16.13
N GLU A 504 24.92 21.99 15.12
CA GLU A 504 23.55 21.52 14.86
C GLU A 504 23.52 20.05 14.42
N MET A 505 24.53 19.56 13.69
CA MET A 505 24.59 18.15 13.29
C MET A 505 24.82 17.26 14.52
N LYS A 506 25.64 17.73 15.47
CA LYS A 506 25.88 17.04 16.75
C LYS A 506 24.63 17.09 17.64
N ASN A 507 23.93 18.21 17.68
CA ASN A 507 22.69 18.33 18.44
C ASN A 507 21.62 17.39 17.89
N ILE A 508 21.46 17.28 16.56
CA ILE A 508 20.54 16.31 15.95
C ILE A 508 20.85 14.88 16.43
N GLN A 509 22.13 14.51 16.57
CA GLN A 509 22.49 13.19 17.12
C GLN A 509 22.01 13.03 18.57
N ILE A 510 22.16 14.07 19.39
CA ILE A 510 21.72 14.08 20.78
C ILE A 510 20.19 13.99 20.83
N ASP A 511 19.48 14.80 20.06
CA ASP A 511 18.03 14.84 19.97
C ASP A 511 17.48 13.46 19.57
N PHE A 512 18.07 12.79 18.59
CA PHE A 512 17.74 11.40 18.26
C PHE A 512 17.97 10.44 19.43
N SER A 513 19.14 10.49 20.08
CA SER A 513 19.48 9.60 21.20
C SER A 513 18.59 9.78 22.44
N GLN A 514 17.97 10.96 22.57
CA GLN A 514 17.08 11.32 23.67
C GLN A 514 15.59 11.15 23.30
N GLY A 515 15.27 10.90 22.02
CA GLY A 515 13.90 10.83 21.54
C GLY A 515 13.23 12.20 21.33
N GLU A 516 13.99 13.29 21.38
CA GLU A 516 13.50 14.67 21.25
C GLU A 516 13.32 15.07 19.77
N LEU A 517 12.55 14.29 19.02
CA LEU A 517 12.45 14.42 17.57
C LEU A 517 11.88 15.79 17.11
N ASN A 518 11.08 16.44 17.97
CA ASN A 518 10.49 17.75 17.69
C ASN A 518 11.53 18.90 17.63
N ASP A 519 12.72 18.71 18.19
CA ASP A 519 13.79 19.71 18.17
C ASP A 519 14.61 19.67 16.88
N ILE A 520 14.61 18.53 16.17
CA ILE A 520 15.42 18.31 14.96
C ILE A 520 15.12 19.33 13.85
N PRO A 521 13.85 19.66 13.49
CA PRO A 521 13.57 20.72 12.52
C PRO A 521 14.17 22.07 12.89
N THR A 522 14.19 22.40 14.18
CA THR A 522 14.80 23.63 14.70
C THR A 522 16.32 23.61 14.51
N GLN A 523 16.99 22.49 14.80
CA GLN A 523 18.43 22.34 14.52
C GLN A 523 18.74 22.49 13.03
N ILE A 524 17.95 21.86 12.15
CA ILE A 524 18.12 21.94 10.70
C ILE A 524 18.01 23.40 10.22
N ARG A 525 17.01 24.14 10.72
CA ARG A 525 16.83 25.56 10.37
C ARG A 525 17.95 26.45 10.93
N ALA A 526 18.42 26.18 12.15
CA ALA A 526 19.48 26.96 12.78
C ALA A 526 20.79 26.95 11.96
N MET A 527 21.04 25.88 11.18
CA MET A 527 22.20 25.82 10.27
C MET A 527 22.22 26.93 9.20
N LYS A 528 21.09 27.58 8.90
CA LYS A 528 21.03 28.67 7.91
C LYS A 528 21.99 29.82 8.21
N ARG A 529 22.29 30.07 9.50
CA ARG A 529 23.28 31.07 9.94
C ARG A 529 24.65 30.90 9.30
N LEU A 530 24.98 29.69 8.82
CA LEU A 530 26.25 29.39 8.16
C LEU A 530 26.35 30.01 6.75
N TRP A 531 25.22 30.37 6.13
CA TRP A 531 25.13 30.77 4.73
C TRP A 531 24.43 32.12 4.52
N GLU A 532 23.73 32.62 5.52
CA GLU A 532 23.10 33.95 5.49
C GLU A 532 24.11 35.05 5.13
N GLY A 533 23.72 35.91 4.18
CA GLY A 533 24.57 37.00 3.69
C GLY A 533 25.73 36.58 2.79
N ARG A 534 25.90 35.27 2.47
CA ARG A 534 27.05 34.76 1.69
C ARG A 534 26.73 34.43 0.23
N GLY A 535 25.55 34.80 -0.27
CA GLY A 535 25.11 34.47 -1.63
C GLY A 535 24.76 32.99 -1.84
N LEU A 536 24.76 32.17 -0.79
CA LEU A 536 24.48 30.73 -0.82
C LEU A 536 22.99 30.43 -0.52
N ASN A 537 22.10 31.21 -1.13
CA ASN A 537 20.65 31.15 -0.86
C ASN A 537 20.02 29.80 -1.19
N GLY A 538 20.62 29.01 -2.10
CA GLY A 538 20.18 27.64 -2.39
C GLY A 538 20.28 26.72 -1.17
N LEU A 539 21.35 26.84 -0.38
CA LEU A 539 21.53 26.04 0.84
C LEU A 539 20.54 26.43 1.93
N ILE A 540 20.20 27.72 2.04
CA ILE A 540 19.19 28.23 2.98
C ILE A 540 17.81 27.65 2.64
N LYS A 541 17.44 27.70 1.35
CA LYS A 541 16.19 27.09 0.86
C LYS A 541 16.16 25.59 1.10
N ARG A 542 17.27 24.89 0.86
CA ARG A 542 17.38 23.44 1.10
C ARG A 542 17.19 23.07 2.57
N ARG A 543 17.82 23.79 3.51
CA ARG A 543 17.60 23.57 4.95
C ARG A 543 16.15 23.80 5.36
N GLU A 544 15.48 24.80 4.80
CA GLU A 544 14.05 24.99 5.08
C GLU A 544 13.20 23.84 4.55
N GLY A 545 13.50 23.36 3.34
CA GLY A 545 12.80 22.20 2.76
C GLY A 545 13.00 20.93 3.57
N GLU A 546 14.22 20.66 4.04
CA GLU A 546 14.53 19.51 4.90
C GLU A 546 13.80 19.59 6.25
N ALA A 547 13.78 20.77 6.89
CA ALA A 547 13.08 20.95 8.15
C ALA A 547 11.56 20.73 7.99
N LYS A 548 10.96 21.28 6.93
CA LYS A 548 9.54 21.07 6.62
C LYS A 548 9.21 19.62 6.33
N LEU A 549 10.06 18.95 5.55
CA LEU A 549 9.88 17.53 5.23
C LEU A 549 9.96 16.68 6.51
N PHE A 550 10.86 17.02 7.43
CA PHE A 550 10.93 16.34 8.73
C PHE A 550 9.66 16.59 9.57
N GLU A 551 9.17 17.83 9.66
CA GLU A 551 7.92 18.16 10.36
C GLU A 551 6.71 17.43 9.78
N GLU A 552 6.61 17.35 8.45
CA GLU A 552 5.56 16.56 7.79
C GLU A 552 5.62 15.09 8.22
N GLY A 553 6.82 14.53 8.39
CA GLY A 553 6.99 13.18 8.90
C GLY A 553 6.70 13.00 10.38
N LEU A 554 6.79 14.06 11.20
CA LEU A 554 6.37 14.02 12.61
C LEU A 554 4.86 14.14 12.79
N ALA A 555 4.17 14.69 11.79
CA ALA A 555 2.71 14.84 11.79
C ALA A 555 1.96 13.60 11.30
N GLN A 556 2.68 12.55 10.88
CA GLN A 556 2.17 11.22 10.56
C GLN A 556 2.43 10.30 11.74
#